data_AF-A0A4R4WLL9-F1
#
_entry.id   AF-A0A4R4WLL9-F1
#
_cell.length_a   1.000
_cell.length_b   1.000
_cell.length_c   1.000
_cell.angle_alpha   90.00
_cell.angle_beta   90.00
_cell.angle_gamma   90.00
#
_symmetry.space_group_name_H-M   'P 1'
#
loop_
_entity.id
_entity.type
_entity.pdbx_description
1 polymer ?
#
loop_
_entity_poly.entity_id
_entity_poly.type
_entity_poly.pdbx_seq_one_letter_code
_entity_poly.pdbx_strand_id
1 'polypeptide(L)'
;MKHPRRLLAGVAALALLGTSGVVAVRLQQGGSAVGSSAAAVRATATPGQLTDAQQAARRTAVDALLARRGAAVLNGDLEGFLAIVDPTQPELVARQKMLFTNLRKFKFHSLKYFVADERPSKVLITRYGAGIFSTRVMMRYQLTGLDRKPVQTDLGYAFVERAGSWVLVDDSAIEETLSPDGHRQPWDFQEIAVIRSGKVLVVVDNGEQALGRKIAKVSRGAVEGVQRHWRRPWSGAVMVVAMSEPRVMATVWTAGGGQGWTIAAKAVSLYDGDPWAQKSVPPVSSRIVVNPAVRSKLDQDLLVHEMTHVATLQLGIRTPVWLVEGIAEYVRCASIEDDPHWTVDPYRKTVRTKYLPSMKVLPTQAEFDAAGDKSYGQSWWITAYLVAELEEKGVAALYADLAQHNTSQKRYAAILRKHTGKTATQLVAAVKKFEG
;
A
#
# COMPACT_ATOMS: atom_id res chain seq x y z
N MET A 1 13.26 17.32 41.85
CA MET A 1 12.75 18.62 41.36
C MET A 1 11.39 18.40 40.71
N LYS A 2 10.31 18.63 41.48
CA LYS A 2 9.31 19.72 41.31
C LYS A 2 8.38 19.58 40.06
N HIS A 3 7.29 18.81 40.26
CA HIS A 3 5.83 19.08 40.09
C HIS A 3 5.34 20.36 39.35
N PRO A 4 4.02 20.53 38.98
CA PRO A 4 2.84 19.64 39.18
C PRO A 4 1.78 19.59 38.04
N ARG A 5 0.84 18.65 38.20
CA ARG A 5 -0.54 18.64 37.65
C ARG A 5 -1.45 19.64 38.41
N ARG A 6 -2.46 20.21 37.73
CA ARG A 6 -3.68 20.82 38.33
C ARG A 6 -4.89 20.00 37.86
N LEU A 7 -5.66 19.33 38.73
CA LEU A 7 -6.73 19.78 39.65
C LEU A 7 -7.93 20.40 38.93
N LEU A 8 -9.06 19.69 39.00
CA LEU A 8 -10.42 20.25 39.12
C LEU A 8 -11.28 19.25 39.90
N ALA A 9 -11.70 19.65 41.09
CA ALA A 9 -12.81 19.07 41.85
C ALA A 9 -13.59 20.24 42.44
N GLY A 10 -14.92 20.22 42.31
CA GLY A 10 -15.85 21.20 42.86
C GLY A 10 -17.29 20.77 42.61
N VAL A 11 -18.02 20.55 43.70
CA VAL A 11 -19.31 19.87 43.85
C VAL A 11 -20.49 20.88 43.87
N ALA A 12 -21.65 20.50 43.33
CA ALA A 12 -23.03 20.80 43.82
C ALA A 12 -24.03 20.08 42.89
N ALA A 13 -24.81 19.06 43.26
CA ALA A 13 -25.90 18.92 44.25
C ALA A 13 -27.32 19.28 43.72
N LEU A 14 -28.16 18.22 43.65
CA LEU A 14 -29.61 18.11 43.91
C LEU A 14 -30.68 18.61 42.89
N ALA A 15 -31.36 17.58 42.35
CA ALA A 15 -32.81 17.28 42.35
C ALA A 15 -33.85 18.28 41.78
N LEU A 16 -34.70 17.77 40.88
CA LEU A 16 -36.15 17.62 41.12
C LEU A 16 -36.79 16.72 40.05
N LEU A 17 -37.46 15.66 40.52
CA LEU A 17 -38.37 14.80 39.77
C LEU A 17 -39.67 15.57 39.52
N GLY A 18 -40.09 15.67 38.26
CA GLY A 18 -41.41 16.15 37.86
C GLY A 18 -42.19 15.02 37.18
N THR A 19 -43.22 14.54 37.86
CA THR A 19 -44.14 13.49 37.45
C THR A 19 -45.20 13.98 36.46
N SER A 20 -45.87 12.99 35.86
CA SER A 20 -47.29 12.98 35.41
C SER A 20 -47.66 13.63 34.08
N GLY A 21 -48.22 12.80 33.19
CA GLY A 21 -48.91 13.23 31.98
C GLY A 21 -49.34 12.07 31.07
N VAL A 22 -49.88 10.98 31.60
CA VAL A 22 -50.60 9.99 30.78
C VAL A 22 -52.04 10.48 30.64
N VAL A 23 -52.37 11.06 29.49
CA VAL A 23 -53.75 11.28 29.07
C VAL A 23 -54.12 10.16 28.11
N ALA A 24 -54.83 9.17 28.65
CA ALA A 24 -55.56 8.20 27.86
C ALA A 24 -56.88 8.83 27.42
N VAL A 25 -57.07 9.03 26.12
CA VAL A 25 -58.39 9.23 25.52
C VAL A 25 -58.68 8.01 24.67
N ARG A 26 -59.57 7.14 25.17
CA ARG A 26 -60.36 6.23 24.35
C ARG A 26 -61.69 6.92 24.07
N LEU A 27 -62.05 7.07 22.80
CA LEU A 27 -63.44 7.15 22.36
C LEU A 27 -63.60 6.35 21.06
N GLN A 28 -64.76 5.69 21.00
CA GLN A 28 -65.15 4.57 20.15
C GLN A 28 -65.48 4.93 18.69
N GLN A 29 -65.28 3.91 17.84
CA GLN A 29 -66.11 3.44 16.71
C GLN A 29 -66.68 4.43 15.69
N GLY A 30 -66.38 4.17 14.42
CA GLY A 30 -67.26 4.51 13.31
C GLY A 30 -66.61 4.36 11.93
N GLY A 31 -67.15 3.46 11.10
CA GLY A 31 -67.35 3.73 9.67
C GLY A 31 -66.20 3.46 8.69
N SER A 32 -66.48 2.53 7.77
CA SER A 32 -65.81 2.24 6.51
C SER A 32 -65.41 3.47 5.67
N ALA A 33 -64.21 3.45 5.08
CA ALA A 33 -63.97 3.93 3.70
C ALA A 33 -62.58 3.50 3.21
N VAL A 34 -62.56 2.80 2.07
CA VAL A 34 -61.39 2.61 1.20
C VAL A 34 -61.14 3.94 0.50
N GLY A 35 -59.92 4.49 0.59
CA GLY A 35 -59.57 5.72 -0.11
C GLY A 35 -58.11 6.10 0.07
N SER A 36 -57.35 5.99 -1.01
CA SER A 36 -55.94 6.35 -1.14
C SER A 36 -55.54 7.65 -0.45
N SER A 37 -54.44 7.60 0.29
CA SER A 37 -53.55 8.74 0.50
C SER A 37 -52.13 8.22 0.72
N ALA A 38 -51.36 8.21 -0.37
CA ALA A 38 -49.91 8.12 -0.31
C ALA A 38 -49.40 9.43 0.33
N ALA A 39 -49.41 9.49 1.66
CA ALA A 39 -48.68 10.50 2.40
C ALA A 39 -47.21 10.10 2.39
N ALA A 40 -46.41 10.80 1.59
CA ALA A 40 -44.97 10.73 1.62
C ALA A 40 -44.50 11.12 3.04
N VAL A 41 -44.15 10.13 3.85
CA VAL A 41 -43.42 10.35 5.10
C VAL A 41 -42.02 10.81 4.69
N ARG A 42 -41.82 12.13 4.64
CA ARG A 42 -40.49 12.74 4.76
C ARG A 42 -40.03 12.48 6.20
N ALA A 43 -39.48 11.28 6.42
CA ALA A 43 -38.74 11.00 7.64
C ALA A 43 -37.47 11.84 7.58
N THR A 44 -37.43 12.93 8.33
CA THR A 44 -36.19 13.54 8.80
C THR A 44 -35.53 12.53 9.73
N ALA A 45 -34.86 11.53 9.14
CA ALA A 45 -34.14 10.52 9.91
C ALA A 45 -32.93 11.19 10.55
N THR A 46 -32.86 11.11 11.88
CA THR A 46 -31.66 11.43 12.64
C THR A 46 -30.53 10.47 12.20
N PRO A 47 -29.27 10.92 12.08
CA PRO A 47 -28.13 10.05 11.81
C PRO A 47 -28.13 8.88 12.80
N GLY A 48 -28.14 7.66 12.26
CA GLY A 48 -28.19 6.43 13.05
C GLY A 48 -29.55 5.74 13.14
N GLN A 49 -30.61 6.23 12.48
CA GLN A 49 -31.95 5.61 12.48
C GLN A 49 -32.42 5.05 11.13
N LEU A 50 -31.54 5.01 10.11
CA LEU A 50 -31.91 4.40 8.83
C LEU A 50 -32.13 2.90 8.99
N THR A 51 -33.23 2.38 8.45
CA THR A 51 -33.47 0.93 8.35
C THR A 51 -32.44 0.28 7.43
N ASP A 52 -32.23 -1.03 7.57
CA ASP A 52 -31.31 -1.78 6.70
C ASP A 52 -31.63 -1.58 5.21
N ALA A 53 -32.93 -1.51 4.87
CA ALA A 53 -33.39 -1.24 3.51
C ALA A 53 -32.98 0.16 3.03
N GLN A 54 -33.08 1.18 3.88
CA GLN A 54 -32.65 2.55 3.56
C GLN A 54 -31.12 2.64 3.43
N GLN A 55 -30.37 1.94 4.30
CA GLN A 55 -28.92 1.87 4.20
C GLN A 55 -28.48 1.19 2.89
N ALA A 56 -29.12 0.09 2.51
CA ALA A 56 -28.86 -0.62 1.26
C ALA A 56 -29.21 0.23 0.02
N ALA A 57 -30.33 0.97 0.06
CA ALA A 57 -30.72 1.89 -1.02
C ALA A 57 -29.71 3.02 -1.19
N ARG A 58 -29.27 3.65 -0.09
CA ARG A 58 -28.21 4.68 -0.10
C ARG A 58 -26.91 4.13 -0.66
N ARG A 59 -26.46 2.94 -0.21
CA ARG A 59 -25.27 2.28 -0.73
C ARG A 59 -25.36 2.07 -2.24
N THR A 60 -26.49 1.56 -2.72
CA THR A 60 -26.74 1.33 -4.16
C THR A 60 -26.68 2.63 -4.96
N ALA A 61 -27.27 3.71 -4.45
CA ALA A 61 -27.23 5.02 -5.10
C ALA A 61 -25.81 5.58 -5.21
N VAL A 62 -25.01 5.46 -4.15
CA VAL A 62 -23.61 5.91 -4.13
C VAL A 62 -22.72 5.02 -5.01
N ASP A 63 -22.91 3.69 -4.99
CA ASP A 63 -22.19 2.78 -5.89
C ASP A 63 -22.43 3.10 -7.38
N ALA A 64 -23.65 3.48 -7.75
CA ALA A 64 -23.95 3.90 -9.12
C ALA A 64 -23.20 5.20 -9.52
N LEU A 65 -23.05 6.14 -8.60
CA LEU A 65 -22.26 7.37 -8.80
C LEU A 65 -20.77 7.06 -8.94
N LEU A 66 -20.24 6.21 -8.06
CA LEU A 66 -18.86 5.76 -8.07
C LEU A 66 -18.50 4.96 -9.34
N ALA A 67 -19.43 4.13 -9.83
CA ALA A 67 -19.27 3.41 -11.09
C ALA A 67 -19.15 4.36 -12.30
N ARG A 68 -20.06 5.36 -12.40
CA ARG A 68 -19.98 6.40 -13.44
C ARG A 68 -18.68 7.18 -13.38
N ARG A 69 -18.24 7.55 -12.17
CA ARG A 69 -16.97 8.24 -11.95
C ARG A 69 -15.76 7.44 -12.44
N GLY A 70 -15.71 6.14 -12.15
CA GLY A 70 -14.67 5.25 -12.68
C GLY A 70 -14.67 5.19 -14.20
N ALA A 71 -15.84 5.04 -14.82
CA ALA A 71 -16.01 5.04 -16.28
C ALA A 71 -15.57 6.38 -16.90
N ALA A 72 -15.87 7.51 -16.25
CA ALA A 72 -15.49 8.83 -16.71
C ALA A 72 -13.96 8.99 -16.82
N VAL A 73 -13.20 8.47 -15.84
CA VAL A 73 -11.73 8.41 -15.94
C VAL A 73 -11.28 7.56 -17.12
N LEU A 74 -11.89 6.41 -17.37
CA LEU A 74 -11.50 5.53 -18.48
C LEU A 74 -11.77 6.19 -19.84
N ASN A 75 -12.90 6.88 -19.97
CA ASN A 75 -13.36 7.55 -21.19
C ASN A 75 -12.74 8.93 -21.41
N GLY A 76 -12.05 9.49 -20.43
CA GLY A 76 -11.52 10.86 -20.53
C GLY A 76 -12.58 11.94 -20.39
N ASP A 77 -13.67 11.63 -19.70
CA ASP A 77 -14.80 12.52 -19.44
C ASP A 77 -14.62 13.26 -18.11
N LEU A 78 -14.10 14.50 -18.17
CA LEU A 78 -13.90 15.33 -16.99
C LEU A 78 -15.23 15.77 -16.37
N GLU A 79 -16.23 16.09 -17.19
CA GLU A 79 -17.53 16.56 -16.72
C GLU A 79 -18.27 15.45 -15.97
N GLY A 80 -18.30 14.23 -16.52
CA GLY A 80 -18.86 13.07 -15.85
C GLY A 80 -18.12 12.68 -14.57
N PHE A 81 -16.81 12.91 -14.49
CA PHE A 81 -16.04 12.70 -13.26
C PHE A 81 -16.41 13.70 -12.15
N LEU A 82 -16.59 14.97 -12.54
CA LEU A 82 -16.96 16.06 -11.64
C LEU A 82 -18.45 16.12 -11.32
N ALA A 83 -19.31 15.41 -12.06
CA ALA A 83 -20.77 15.44 -11.89
C ALA A 83 -21.23 15.07 -10.47
N ILE A 84 -20.43 14.31 -9.72
CA ILE A 84 -20.74 13.93 -8.34
C ILE A 84 -20.12 14.89 -7.32
N VAL A 85 -19.26 15.81 -7.73
CA VAL A 85 -18.54 16.73 -6.85
C VAL A 85 -19.42 17.94 -6.57
N ASP A 86 -19.48 18.34 -5.31
CA ASP A 86 -20.21 19.54 -4.92
C ASP A 86 -19.67 20.80 -5.63
N PRO A 87 -20.44 21.43 -6.54
CA PRO A 87 -19.97 22.60 -7.28
C PRO A 87 -19.87 23.86 -6.41
N THR A 88 -20.49 23.89 -5.22
CA THR A 88 -20.39 25.03 -4.30
C THR A 88 -19.07 25.05 -3.52
N GLN A 89 -18.22 24.02 -3.69
CA GLN A 89 -16.91 23.90 -3.05
C GLN A 89 -15.78 24.03 -4.09
N PRO A 90 -15.36 25.25 -4.46
CA PRO A 90 -14.41 25.47 -5.55
C PRO A 90 -13.05 24.79 -5.30
N GLU A 91 -12.60 24.72 -4.05
CA GLU A 91 -11.36 24.02 -3.69
C GLU A 91 -11.45 22.51 -3.92
N LEU A 92 -12.58 21.89 -3.52
CA LEU A 92 -12.82 20.47 -3.79
C LEU A 92 -12.86 20.22 -5.29
N VAL A 93 -13.59 21.04 -6.06
CA VAL A 93 -13.62 20.95 -7.53
C VAL A 93 -12.22 21.05 -8.13
N ALA A 94 -11.38 21.97 -7.64
CA ALA A 94 -10.00 22.12 -8.11
C ALA A 94 -9.13 20.89 -7.81
N ARG A 95 -9.19 20.35 -6.58
CA ARG A 95 -8.50 19.09 -6.22
C ARG A 95 -8.95 17.93 -7.08
N GLN A 96 -10.24 17.85 -7.36
CA GLN A 96 -10.83 16.79 -8.18
C GLN A 96 -10.47 16.89 -9.66
N LYS A 97 -10.35 18.10 -10.21
CA LYS A 97 -9.79 18.33 -11.56
C LYS A 97 -8.33 17.88 -11.65
N MET A 98 -7.52 18.19 -10.64
CA MET A 98 -6.12 17.75 -10.55
C MET A 98 -6.03 16.22 -10.47
N LEU A 99 -6.83 15.59 -9.60
CA LEU A 99 -6.89 14.13 -9.46
C LEU A 99 -7.25 13.45 -10.79
N PHE A 100 -8.30 13.92 -11.48
CA PHE A 100 -8.68 13.40 -12.79
C PHE A 100 -7.52 13.47 -13.78
N THR A 101 -6.88 14.65 -13.87
CA THR A 101 -5.73 14.89 -14.75
C THR A 101 -4.59 13.92 -14.45
N ASN A 102 -4.31 13.66 -13.17
CA ASN A 102 -3.30 12.70 -12.76
C ASN A 102 -3.68 11.26 -13.11
N LEU A 103 -4.90 10.82 -12.80
CA LEU A 103 -5.38 9.47 -13.09
C LEU A 103 -5.25 9.14 -14.58
N ARG A 104 -5.59 10.09 -15.47
CA ARG A 104 -5.46 9.92 -16.92
C ARG A 104 -4.02 9.62 -17.38
N LYS A 105 -3.00 10.05 -16.64
CA LYS A 105 -1.57 9.78 -16.95
C LYS A 105 -1.20 8.30 -16.79
N PHE A 106 -1.94 7.52 -15.99
CA PHE A 106 -1.59 6.13 -15.65
C PHE A 106 -2.11 5.06 -16.61
N LYS A 107 -3.05 5.38 -17.52
CA LYS A 107 -3.62 4.42 -18.50
C LYS A 107 -4.17 3.15 -17.84
N PHE A 108 -5.25 3.31 -17.09
CA PHE A 108 -5.96 2.20 -16.45
C PHE A 108 -6.54 1.23 -17.50
N HIS A 109 -6.29 -0.08 -17.32
CA HIS A 109 -7.02 -1.14 -18.01
C HIS A 109 -8.40 -1.34 -17.37
N SER A 110 -8.46 -1.25 -16.04
CA SER A 110 -9.71 -1.20 -15.29
C SER A 110 -9.57 -0.25 -14.11
N LEU A 111 -10.69 0.41 -13.76
CA LEU A 111 -10.81 1.27 -12.59
C LEU A 111 -12.26 1.20 -12.10
N LYS A 112 -12.45 0.78 -10.85
CA LYS A 112 -13.75 0.66 -10.19
C LYS A 112 -13.68 1.25 -8.80
N TYR A 113 -14.75 1.93 -8.43
CA TYR A 113 -14.99 2.43 -7.09
C TYR A 113 -16.26 1.80 -6.54
N PHE A 114 -16.25 1.40 -5.27
CA PHE A 114 -17.43 0.85 -4.60
C PHE A 114 -17.36 1.07 -3.09
N VAL A 115 -18.52 1.23 -2.46
CA VAL A 115 -18.66 1.35 -1.02
C VAL A 115 -18.33 0.01 -0.36
N ALA A 116 -17.36 0.00 0.55
CA ALA A 116 -17.11 -1.14 1.43
C ALA A 116 -18.03 -1.10 2.66
N ASP A 117 -17.94 -0.02 3.43
CA ASP A 117 -18.67 0.14 4.69
C ASP A 117 -18.89 1.61 5.04
N GLU A 118 -19.93 1.87 5.83
CA GLU A 118 -20.19 3.18 6.43
C GLU A 118 -19.35 3.36 7.68
N ARG A 119 -18.75 4.54 7.83
CA ARG A 119 -17.95 4.90 9.01
C ARG A 119 -18.38 6.28 9.48
N PRO A 120 -19.36 6.37 10.40
CA PRO A 120 -19.85 7.64 10.89
C PRO A 120 -18.74 8.45 11.59
N SER A 121 -18.70 9.76 11.32
CA SER A 121 -17.76 10.68 11.98
C SER A 121 -18.52 11.84 12.62
N LYS A 122 -18.32 12.04 13.93
CA LYS A 122 -18.95 13.16 14.67
C LYS A 122 -18.52 14.52 14.10
N VAL A 123 -17.25 14.65 13.71
CA VAL A 123 -16.71 15.88 13.13
C VAL A 123 -17.43 16.19 11.81
N LEU A 124 -17.64 15.18 10.96
CA LEU A 124 -18.34 15.37 9.69
C LEU A 124 -19.84 15.65 9.91
N ILE A 125 -20.48 15.03 10.91
CA ILE A 125 -21.87 15.32 11.28
C ILE A 125 -22.02 16.77 11.75
N THR A 126 -21.10 17.28 12.57
CA THR A 126 -21.12 18.69 12.99
C THR A 126 -20.92 19.64 11.82
N ARG A 127 -20.06 19.28 10.85
CA ARG A 127 -19.70 20.15 9.73
C ARG A 127 -20.75 20.18 8.61
N TYR A 128 -21.26 19.02 8.22
CA TYR A 128 -22.13 18.84 7.06
C TYR A 128 -23.58 18.47 7.44
N GLY A 129 -23.85 18.34 8.73
CA GLY A 129 -25.15 17.99 9.25
C GLY A 129 -25.39 16.49 9.36
N ALA A 130 -26.55 16.21 9.93
CA ALA A 130 -27.00 14.89 10.33
C ALA A 130 -27.15 13.89 9.15
N GLY A 131 -27.37 14.38 7.94
CA GLY A 131 -27.55 13.55 6.74
C GLY A 131 -26.26 13.13 6.04
N ILE A 132 -25.08 13.46 6.58
CA ILE A 132 -23.79 13.08 5.98
C ILE A 132 -23.63 11.56 5.93
N PHE A 133 -23.15 11.07 4.80
CA PHE A 133 -22.75 9.69 4.60
C PHE A 133 -21.24 9.62 4.42
N SER A 134 -20.52 9.36 5.51
CA SER A 134 -19.08 9.10 5.49
C SER A 134 -18.82 7.61 5.36
N THR A 135 -17.99 7.24 4.39
CA THR A 135 -17.83 5.85 3.98
C THR A 135 -16.41 5.56 3.52
N ARG A 136 -15.98 4.32 3.80
CA ARG A 136 -14.80 3.74 3.21
C ARG A 136 -15.16 3.22 1.81
N VAL A 137 -14.56 3.84 0.80
CA VAL A 137 -14.69 3.47 -0.62
C VAL A 137 -13.47 2.65 -1.03
N MET A 138 -13.67 1.51 -1.68
CA MET A 138 -12.58 0.79 -2.33
C MET A 138 -12.31 1.37 -3.71
N MET A 139 -11.05 1.59 -4.04
CA MET A 139 -10.56 1.82 -5.40
C MET A 139 -9.84 0.56 -5.87
N ARG A 140 -10.47 -0.19 -6.78
CA ARG A 140 -9.89 -1.37 -7.41
C ARG A 140 -9.47 -1.03 -8.83
N TYR A 141 -8.19 -1.21 -9.14
CA TYR A 141 -7.63 -0.73 -10.39
C TYR A 141 -6.56 -1.66 -10.96
N GLN A 142 -6.32 -1.57 -12.27
CA GLN A 142 -5.27 -2.29 -12.95
C GLN A 142 -4.60 -1.37 -13.97
N LEU A 143 -3.29 -1.14 -13.82
CA LEU A 143 -2.54 -0.30 -14.75
C LEU A 143 -2.07 -1.11 -15.97
N THR A 144 -2.37 -0.60 -17.17
CA THR A 144 -2.01 -1.27 -18.43
C THR A 144 -0.50 -1.44 -18.54
N GLY A 145 -0.06 -2.68 -18.80
CA GLY A 145 1.35 -3.03 -18.98
C GLY A 145 2.16 -3.12 -17.69
N LEU A 146 1.58 -2.78 -16.53
CA LEU A 146 2.23 -2.86 -15.23
C LEU A 146 1.62 -3.96 -14.36
N ASP A 147 0.30 -3.92 -14.15
CA ASP A 147 -0.38 -4.82 -13.24
C ASP A 147 -0.97 -6.02 -13.98
N ARG A 148 -0.52 -7.23 -13.61
CA ARG A 148 -1.04 -8.50 -14.17
C ARG A 148 -2.45 -8.83 -13.66
N LYS A 149 -2.78 -8.40 -12.45
CA LYS A 149 -4.08 -8.53 -11.80
C LYS A 149 -4.47 -7.17 -11.22
N PRO A 150 -5.76 -6.89 -11.01
CA PRO A 150 -6.18 -5.69 -10.30
C PRO A 150 -5.58 -5.63 -8.89
N VAL A 151 -5.21 -4.44 -8.45
CA VAL A 151 -4.85 -4.12 -7.06
C VAL A 151 -5.99 -3.30 -6.42
N GLN A 152 -5.98 -3.21 -5.10
CA GLN A 152 -7.01 -2.49 -4.35
C GLN A 152 -6.39 -1.59 -3.27
N THR A 153 -6.98 -0.42 -3.10
CA THR A 153 -6.70 0.51 -1.99
C THR A 153 -8.02 1.05 -1.45
N ASP A 154 -8.04 1.55 -0.22
CA ASP A 154 -9.19 2.24 0.35
C ASP A 154 -9.07 3.76 0.23
N LEU A 155 -10.21 4.44 0.23
CA LEU A 155 -10.36 5.89 0.17
C LEU A 155 -11.46 6.27 1.16
N GLY A 156 -11.38 7.47 1.71
CA GLY A 156 -12.35 7.94 2.68
C GLY A 156 -13.12 9.12 2.11
N TYR A 157 -14.39 8.89 1.77
CA TYR A 157 -15.24 9.88 1.12
C TYR A 157 -16.46 10.21 1.97
N ALA A 158 -16.95 11.43 1.86
CA ALA A 158 -18.21 11.84 2.47
C ALA A 158 -19.17 12.48 1.47
N PHE A 159 -20.43 12.07 1.53
CA PHE A 159 -21.49 12.48 0.63
C PHE A 159 -22.67 13.09 1.38
N VAL A 160 -23.29 14.13 0.83
CA VAL A 160 -24.58 14.65 1.29
C VAL A 160 -25.59 14.58 0.17
N GLU A 161 -26.87 14.47 0.51
CA GLU A 161 -27.94 14.58 -0.46
C GLU A 161 -28.31 16.07 -0.68
N ARG A 162 -28.34 16.51 -1.94
CA ARG A 162 -28.80 17.83 -2.35
C ARG A 162 -29.75 17.71 -3.52
N ALA A 163 -30.92 18.32 -3.41
CA ALA A 163 -31.97 18.28 -4.43
C ALA A 163 -32.25 16.85 -4.97
N GLY A 164 -32.24 15.83 -4.09
CA GLY A 164 -32.50 14.44 -4.44
C GLY A 164 -31.31 13.67 -5.05
N SER A 165 -30.10 14.24 -5.04
CA SER A 165 -28.88 13.60 -5.55
C SER A 165 -27.76 13.62 -4.52
N TRP A 166 -27.02 12.52 -4.41
CA TRP A 166 -25.82 12.47 -3.58
C TRP A 166 -24.65 13.21 -4.24
N VAL A 167 -24.00 14.08 -3.49
CA VAL A 167 -22.80 14.82 -3.90
C VAL A 167 -21.67 14.60 -2.92
N LEU A 168 -20.47 14.38 -3.44
CA LEU A 168 -19.20 14.30 -2.72
C LEU A 168 -18.88 15.70 -2.18
N VAL A 169 -18.72 15.78 -0.86
CA VAL A 169 -18.36 17.02 -0.15
C VAL A 169 -17.00 16.96 0.52
N ASP A 170 -16.42 15.77 0.68
CA ASP A 170 -15.08 15.58 1.23
C ASP A 170 -14.44 14.33 0.61
N ASP A 171 -13.27 14.51 0.00
CA ASP A 171 -12.49 13.47 -0.68
C ASP A 171 -11.35 12.89 0.19
N SER A 172 -11.27 13.34 1.44
CA SER A 172 -10.30 12.95 2.47
C SER A 172 -10.96 12.69 3.82
N ALA A 173 -12.27 12.41 3.81
CA ALA A 173 -13.01 12.08 5.00
C ALA A 173 -12.40 10.85 5.67
N ILE A 174 -12.43 10.78 7.00
CA ILE A 174 -12.12 9.56 7.78
C ILE A 174 -10.75 8.91 7.48
N GLU A 175 -9.80 9.64 6.87
CA GLU A 175 -8.45 9.14 6.50
C GLU A 175 -7.74 8.50 7.70
N GLU A 176 -7.93 9.06 8.90
CA GLU A 176 -7.37 8.57 10.15
C GLU A 176 -7.89 7.19 10.57
N THR A 177 -9.00 6.74 9.99
CA THR A 177 -9.60 5.44 10.27
C THR A 177 -9.28 4.40 9.19
N LEU A 178 -8.71 4.81 8.04
CA LEU A 178 -8.46 3.93 6.90
C LEU A 178 -7.29 2.98 7.16
N SER A 179 -7.07 2.07 6.21
CA SER A 179 -6.00 1.09 6.34
C SER A 179 -4.65 1.77 6.59
N PRO A 180 -3.83 1.22 7.49
CA PRO A 180 -2.47 1.71 7.69
C PRO A 180 -1.58 1.44 6.46
N ASP A 181 -2.10 0.67 5.49
CA ASP A 181 -1.40 0.15 4.32
C ASP A 181 -1.17 1.18 3.20
N GLY A 182 -1.20 2.48 3.51
CA GLY A 182 -1.01 3.54 2.52
C GLY A 182 -2.19 3.61 1.55
N HIS A 183 -3.30 4.17 2.03
CA HIS A 183 -4.55 4.28 1.28
C HIS A 183 -4.47 5.31 0.13
N ARG A 184 -3.65 6.37 0.31
CA ARG A 184 -3.34 7.34 -0.74
C ARG A 184 -2.25 6.85 -1.68
N GLN A 185 -2.44 7.13 -2.96
CA GLN A 185 -1.57 6.78 -4.06
C GLN A 185 -0.87 8.04 -4.60
N PRO A 186 0.20 7.90 -5.42
CA PRO A 186 0.97 9.04 -5.90
C PRO A 186 0.16 10.13 -6.62
N TRP A 187 -0.93 9.75 -7.28
CA TRP A 187 -1.83 10.67 -7.98
C TRP A 187 -2.72 11.52 -7.07
N ASP A 188 -2.83 11.20 -5.78
CA ASP A 188 -3.73 11.88 -4.85
C ASP A 188 -3.12 13.17 -4.27
N PHE A 189 -1.79 13.30 -4.25
CA PHE A 189 -1.12 14.34 -3.45
C PHE A 189 -1.00 15.70 -4.14
N GLN A 190 -0.43 15.71 -5.34
CA GLN A 190 -0.11 16.92 -6.10
C GLN A 190 -0.08 16.63 -7.59
N GLU A 191 0.07 17.67 -8.42
CA GLU A 191 0.25 17.45 -9.85
C GLU A 191 1.58 16.73 -10.15
N ILE A 192 1.51 15.68 -10.95
CA ILE A 192 2.66 14.81 -11.25
C ILE A 192 2.99 14.78 -12.75
N ALA A 193 4.19 14.33 -13.09
CA ALA A 193 4.53 13.83 -14.42
C ALA A 193 4.78 12.32 -14.37
N VAL A 194 4.38 11.63 -15.44
CA VAL A 194 4.59 10.18 -15.60
C VAL A 194 5.47 9.92 -16.81
N ILE A 195 6.67 9.41 -16.57
CA ILE A 195 7.63 9.03 -17.62
C ILE A 195 7.52 7.53 -17.87
N ARG A 196 7.32 7.15 -19.14
CA ARG A 196 7.26 5.74 -19.55
C ARG A 196 8.49 5.37 -20.35
N SER A 197 9.04 4.21 -20.04
CA SER A 197 10.25 3.71 -20.67
C SER A 197 10.18 2.19 -20.75
N GLY A 198 9.63 1.68 -21.86
CA GLY A 198 9.26 0.27 -21.97
C GLY A 198 8.20 -0.09 -20.92
N LYS A 199 8.50 -1.07 -20.07
CA LYS A 199 7.64 -1.50 -18.95
C LYS A 199 7.95 -0.79 -17.62
N VAL A 200 8.88 0.16 -17.63
CA VAL A 200 9.17 1.03 -16.48
C VAL A 200 8.28 2.26 -16.53
N LEU A 201 7.64 2.57 -15.41
CA LEU A 201 6.87 3.79 -15.20
C LEU A 201 7.46 4.60 -14.05
N VAL A 202 7.84 5.86 -14.28
CA VAL A 202 8.40 6.73 -13.24
C VAL A 202 7.44 7.87 -12.97
N VAL A 203 7.10 8.07 -11.70
CA VAL A 203 6.27 9.18 -11.21
C VAL A 203 7.17 10.19 -10.52
N VAL A 204 7.13 11.44 -10.99
CA VAL A 204 7.84 12.59 -10.40
C VAL A 204 6.87 13.76 -10.31
N ASP A 205 7.30 14.84 -9.69
CA ASP A 205 6.48 16.05 -9.62
C ASP A 205 6.33 16.69 -10.99
N ASN A 206 5.24 17.42 -11.20
CA ASN A 206 5.09 18.19 -12.43
C ASN A 206 6.24 19.21 -12.57
N GLY A 207 6.82 19.29 -13.77
CA GLY A 207 8.00 20.13 -14.05
C GLY A 207 9.35 19.41 -13.91
N GLU A 208 9.39 18.18 -13.39
CA GLU A 208 10.63 17.43 -13.16
C GLU A 208 10.87 16.29 -14.17
N GLN A 209 10.38 16.45 -15.40
CA GLN A 209 10.45 15.41 -16.42
C GLN A 209 11.90 15.01 -16.75
N ALA A 210 12.86 15.92 -16.60
CA ALA A 210 14.29 15.63 -16.78
C ALA A 210 14.80 14.62 -15.73
N LEU A 211 14.43 14.82 -14.46
CA LEU A 211 14.73 13.86 -13.39
C LEU A 211 14.03 12.52 -13.65
N GLY A 212 12.74 12.56 -14.03
CA GLY A 212 11.99 11.35 -14.36
C GLY A 212 12.63 10.53 -15.50
N ARG A 213 13.17 11.20 -16.53
CA ARG A 213 13.94 10.53 -17.60
C ARG A 213 15.27 9.94 -17.12
N LYS A 214 15.98 10.64 -16.22
CA LYS A 214 17.20 10.11 -15.58
C LYS A 214 16.89 8.82 -14.82
N ILE A 215 15.90 8.87 -13.93
CA ILE A 215 15.46 7.71 -13.13
C ILE A 215 14.99 6.58 -14.04
N ALA A 216 14.23 6.88 -15.10
CA ALA A 216 13.77 5.86 -16.05
C ALA A 216 14.94 5.14 -16.75
N LYS A 217 16.02 5.86 -17.10
CA LYS A 217 17.24 5.26 -17.67
C LYS A 217 17.92 4.34 -16.67
N VAL A 218 18.13 4.81 -15.44
CA VAL A 218 18.72 4.01 -14.34
C VAL A 218 17.88 2.76 -14.06
N SER A 219 16.56 2.93 -14.02
CA SER A 219 15.60 1.84 -13.81
C SER A 219 15.66 0.77 -14.92
N ARG A 220 15.88 1.14 -16.19
CA ARG A 220 16.07 0.15 -17.25
C ARG A 220 17.33 -0.68 -17.04
N GLY A 221 18.45 -0.04 -16.71
CA GLY A 221 19.69 -0.74 -16.38
C GLY A 221 19.51 -1.68 -15.18
N ALA A 222 18.74 -1.25 -14.17
CA ALA A 222 18.39 -2.10 -13.04
C ALA A 222 17.53 -3.32 -13.43
N VAL A 223 16.52 -3.13 -14.30
CA VAL A 223 15.72 -4.25 -14.85
C VAL A 223 16.62 -5.26 -15.57
N GLU A 224 17.55 -4.78 -16.39
CA GLU A 224 18.51 -5.63 -17.11
C GLU A 224 19.43 -6.40 -16.15
N GLY A 225 19.97 -5.74 -15.13
CA GLY A 225 20.79 -6.38 -14.09
C GLY A 225 20.04 -7.50 -13.35
N VAL A 226 18.78 -7.25 -12.95
CA VAL A 226 17.95 -8.28 -12.31
C VAL A 226 17.71 -9.45 -13.28
N GLN A 227 17.35 -9.18 -14.54
CA GLN A 227 17.13 -10.25 -15.53
C GLN A 227 18.41 -11.06 -15.82
N ARG A 228 19.59 -10.44 -15.70
CA ARG A 228 20.88 -11.11 -15.86
C ARG A 228 21.24 -12.02 -14.70
N HIS A 229 20.87 -11.74 -13.45
CA HIS A 229 21.31 -12.55 -12.30
C HIS A 229 20.18 -13.30 -11.57
N TRP A 230 18.92 -12.99 -11.87
CA TRP A 230 17.75 -13.72 -11.38
C TRP A 230 17.23 -14.69 -12.44
N ARG A 231 17.55 -15.97 -12.31
CA ARG A 231 17.21 -17.04 -13.28
C ARG A 231 15.76 -17.52 -13.20
N ARG A 232 14.79 -16.60 -13.08
CA ARG A 232 13.37 -16.87 -13.26
C ARG A 232 12.69 -15.80 -14.10
N PRO A 233 11.57 -16.13 -14.78
CA PRO A 233 10.84 -15.16 -15.57
C PRO A 233 10.33 -13.98 -14.73
N TRP A 234 10.75 -12.77 -15.09
CA TRP A 234 10.18 -11.53 -14.60
C TRP A 234 10.00 -10.57 -15.77
N SER A 235 8.84 -9.91 -15.83
CA SER A 235 8.44 -9.09 -16.98
C SER A 235 9.26 -7.80 -17.11
N GLY A 236 9.97 -7.39 -16.06
CA GLY A 236 10.61 -6.06 -15.95
C GLY A 236 9.61 -4.92 -15.75
N ALA A 237 8.34 -5.24 -15.45
CA ALA A 237 7.31 -4.24 -15.22
C ALA A 237 7.40 -3.71 -13.79
N VAL A 238 7.68 -2.42 -13.66
CA VAL A 238 7.88 -1.76 -12.36
C VAL A 238 7.50 -0.30 -12.44
N MET A 239 6.91 0.20 -11.34
CA MET A 239 6.64 1.62 -11.17
C MET A 239 7.53 2.16 -10.05
N VAL A 240 8.24 3.24 -10.34
CA VAL A 240 9.11 3.96 -9.40
C VAL A 240 8.49 5.31 -9.10
N VAL A 241 8.22 5.57 -7.82
CA VAL A 241 7.62 6.81 -7.32
C VAL A 241 8.71 7.65 -6.67
N ALA A 242 9.06 8.77 -7.30
CA ALA A 242 10.17 9.65 -6.93
C ALA A 242 9.70 11.11 -6.80
N MET A 243 8.63 11.29 -6.03
CA MET A 243 8.01 12.59 -5.73
C MET A 243 8.79 13.32 -4.62
N SER A 244 8.70 14.66 -4.56
CA SER A 244 9.22 15.41 -3.39
C SER A 244 8.31 15.32 -2.15
N GLU A 245 7.06 14.88 -2.34
CA GLU A 245 6.03 14.76 -1.30
C GLU A 245 6.38 13.69 -0.24
N PRO A 246 6.68 14.08 1.02
CA PRO A 246 7.02 13.14 2.09
C PRO A 246 5.90 12.14 2.42
N ARG A 247 4.63 12.54 2.28
CA ARG A 247 3.48 11.66 2.59
C ARG A 247 3.40 10.45 1.69
N VAL A 248 4.06 10.45 0.53
CA VAL A 248 4.15 9.25 -0.33
C VAL A 248 4.83 8.09 0.41
N MET A 249 5.70 8.37 1.38
CA MET A 249 6.36 7.37 2.22
C MET A 249 5.41 6.68 3.20
N ALA A 250 4.18 7.18 3.41
CA ALA A 250 3.18 6.45 4.19
C ALA A 250 2.88 5.06 3.58
N THR A 251 3.06 4.91 2.26
CA THR A 251 2.95 3.61 1.56
C THR A 251 4.06 2.62 1.93
N VAL A 252 5.20 3.09 2.48
CA VAL A 252 6.38 2.28 2.85
C VAL A 252 6.24 1.62 4.23
N TRP A 253 5.46 2.24 5.12
CA TRP A 253 5.30 1.83 6.53
C TRP A 253 4.49 0.53 6.72
N THR A 254 4.01 -0.01 5.61
CA THR A 254 3.20 -1.23 5.47
C THR A 254 4.04 -2.51 5.50
N ALA A 255 5.37 -2.38 5.48
CA ALA A 255 6.30 -3.50 5.31
C ALA A 255 7.49 -3.50 6.29
N GLY A 256 7.42 -2.88 7.47
CA GLY A 256 8.44 -3.06 8.52
C GLY A 256 8.61 -1.89 9.49
N GLY A 257 8.85 -2.21 10.76
CA GLY A 257 8.97 -1.27 11.90
C GLY A 257 10.37 -0.67 12.12
N GLY A 258 11.13 -0.43 11.05
CA GLY A 258 12.44 0.22 11.16
C GLY A 258 12.31 1.74 11.36
N GLN A 259 13.22 2.33 12.15
CA GLN A 259 13.31 3.77 12.35
C GLN A 259 13.42 4.48 10.98
N GLY A 260 12.38 5.25 10.63
CA GLY A 260 12.27 5.96 9.36
C GLY A 260 13.38 6.99 9.16
N TRP A 261 13.56 7.39 7.90
CA TRP A 261 14.50 8.37 7.32
C TRP A 261 15.80 7.83 6.69
N THR A 262 16.25 6.62 6.98
CA THR A 262 17.49 6.06 6.37
C THR A 262 17.28 5.24 5.11
N ILE A 263 16.05 4.76 4.87
CA ILE A 263 15.74 3.95 3.67
C ILE A 263 15.67 4.86 2.45
N ALA A 264 16.49 4.56 1.43
CA ALA A 264 16.58 5.36 0.22
C ALA A 264 15.46 5.04 -0.80
N ALA A 265 15.05 3.78 -0.88
CA ALA A 265 13.90 3.33 -1.65
C ALA A 265 13.33 2.03 -1.05
N LYS A 266 12.07 1.69 -1.34
CA LYS A 266 11.48 0.42 -0.93
C LYS A 266 10.44 -0.09 -1.92
N ALA A 267 10.46 -1.39 -2.21
CA ALA A 267 9.36 -2.10 -2.84
C ALA A 267 8.17 -2.28 -1.86
N VAL A 268 7.03 -1.66 -2.19
CA VAL A 268 5.76 -1.74 -1.47
C VAL A 268 4.87 -2.78 -2.13
N SER A 269 4.40 -3.76 -1.36
CA SER A 269 3.53 -4.83 -1.81
C SER A 269 2.08 -4.38 -1.96
N LEU A 270 1.42 -4.78 -3.05
CA LEU A 270 0.01 -4.50 -3.34
C LEU A 270 -0.80 -5.79 -3.46
N TYR A 271 -2.06 -5.74 -3.02
CA TYR A 271 -2.97 -6.89 -2.95
C TYR A 271 -4.26 -6.63 -3.74
N ASP A 272 -4.99 -7.69 -4.09
CA ASP A 272 -6.28 -7.64 -4.81
C ASP A 272 -7.50 -7.79 -3.90
N GLY A 273 -7.29 -7.89 -2.58
CA GLY A 273 -8.31 -8.00 -1.53
C GLY A 273 -8.46 -6.74 -0.68
N ASP A 274 -9.32 -6.81 0.35
CA ASP A 274 -9.49 -5.71 1.32
C ASP A 274 -8.16 -5.44 2.04
N PRO A 275 -7.66 -4.19 2.08
CA PRO A 275 -6.44 -3.83 2.81
C PRO A 275 -6.45 -4.22 4.30
N TRP A 276 -7.61 -4.37 4.92
CA TRP A 276 -7.75 -4.79 6.31
C TRP A 276 -7.72 -6.31 6.51
N ALA A 277 -7.82 -7.09 5.44
CA ALA A 277 -7.77 -8.55 5.53
C ALA A 277 -6.37 -9.02 5.91
N GLN A 278 -6.31 -10.15 6.63
CA GLN A 278 -5.04 -10.79 6.93
C GLN A 278 -4.35 -11.21 5.62
N LYS A 279 -3.14 -10.69 5.40
CA LYS A 279 -2.29 -10.98 4.24
C LYS A 279 -1.73 -12.40 4.36
N SER A 280 -2.48 -13.38 3.88
CA SER A 280 -2.10 -14.81 3.87
C SER A 280 -1.68 -15.34 2.48
N VAL A 281 -1.88 -14.51 1.44
CA VAL A 281 -1.57 -14.81 0.04
C VAL A 281 -0.43 -13.94 -0.47
N PRO A 282 0.28 -14.35 -1.54
CA PRO A 282 1.30 -13.53 -2.17
C PRO A 282 0.71 -12.20 -2.70
N PRO A 283 1.46 -11.09 -2.61
CA PRO A 283 1.08 -9.84 -3.26
C PRO A 283 0.92 -10.01 -4.77
N VAL A 284 -0.01 -9.27 -5.37
CA VAL A 284 -0.28 -9.35 -6.81
C VAL A 284 0.55 -8.36 -7.62
N SER A 285 1.06 -7.29 -6.99
CA SER A 285 1.88 -6.27 -7.63
C SER A 285 2.73 -5.52 -6.60
N SER A 286 3.62 -4.64 -7.06
CA SER A 286 4.41 -3.76 -6.19
C SER A 286 4.72 -2.42 -6.86
N ARG A 287 5.06 -1.42 -6.04
CA ARG A 287 5.62 -0.12 -6.43
C ARG A 287 6.92 0.09 -5.69
N ILE A 288 7.92 0.67 -6.33
CA ILE A 288 9.11 1.16 -5.63
C ILE A 288 8.84 2.61 -5.26
N VAL A 289 8.96 2.94 -3.97
CA VAL A 289 8.80 4.30 -3.46
C VAL A 289 10.15 4.79 -2.99
N VAL A 290 10.60 5.89 -3.58
CA VAL A 290 11.91 6.49 -3.33
C VAL A 290 11.74 7.58 -2.29
N ASN A 291 12.63 7.60 -1.31
CA ASN A 291 12.65 8.62 -0.28
C ASN A 291 12.89 10.00 -0.92
N PRO A 292 12.00 10.98 -0.70
CA PRO A 292 12.10 12.29 -1.31
C PRO A 292 13.45 12.99 -1.11
N ALA A 293 14.13 12.73 0.01
CA ALA A 293 15.42 13.34 0.34
C ALA A 293 16.58 12.89 -0.56
N VAL A 294 16.47 11.72 -1.21
CA VAL A 294 17.56 11.12 -1.99
C VAL A 294 17.22 10.85 -3.45
N ARG A 295 15.99 11.17 -3.88
CA ARG A 295 15.48 10.89 -5.24
C ARG A 295 16.35 11.40 -6.39
N SER A 296 17.14 12.46 -6.19
CA SER A 296 18.05 13.00 -7.22
C SER A 296 19.38 12.22 -7.35
N LYS A 297 19.72 11.45 -6.32
CA LYS A 297 20.94 10.65 -6.16
C LYS A 297 20.69 9.15 -6.37
N LEU A 298 19.50 8.78 -6.86
CA LEU A 298 19.15 7.38 -7.09
C LEU A 298 20.11 6.75 -8.11
N ASP A 299 20.81 5.73 -7.67
CA ASP A 299 21.76 4.94 -8.44
C ASP A 299 21.13 3.61 -8.91
N GLN A 300 21.85 2.95 -9.80
CA GLN A 300 21.37 1.73 -10.43
C GLN A 300 21.39 0.56 -9.45
N ASP A 301 22.41 0.45 -8.61
CA ASP A 301 22.59 -0.68 -7.71
C ASP A 301 21.50 -0.72 -6.63
N LEU A 302 21.11 0.41 -6.04
CA LEU A 302 19.95 0.45 -5.13
C LEU A 302 18.68 -0.01 -5.85
N LEU A 303 18.46 0.44 -7.10
CA LEU A 303 17.29 0.00 -7.86
C LEU A 303 17.35 -1.49 -8.25
N VAL A 304 18.53 -2.06 -8.50
CA VAL A 304 18.68 -3.50 -8.74
C VAL A 304 18.22 -4.29 -7.50
N HIS A 305 18.61 -3.85 -6.31
CA HIS A 305 18.16 -4.44 -5.05
C HIS A 305 16.63 -4.41 -4.92
N GLU A 306 16.04 -3.22 -5.01
CA GLU A 306 14.59 -3.04 -4.86
C GLU A 306 13.78 -3.75 -5.96
N MET A 307 14.29 -3.79 -7.19
CA MET A 307 13.65 -4.52 -8.29
C MET A 307 13.77 -6.04 -8.14
N THR A 308 14.77 -6.54 -7.44
CA THR A 308 14.85 -7.97 -7.08
C THR A 308 13.71 -8.36 -6.15
N HIS A 309 13.33 -7.50 -5.20
CA HIS A 309 12.13 -7.70 -4.38
C HIS A 309 10.86 -7.74 -5.23
N VAL A 310 10.73 -6.85 -6.23
CA VAL A 310 9.61 -6.87 -7.18
C VAL A 310 9.58 -8.17 -8.00
N ALA A 311 10.74 -8.66 -8.44
CA ALA A 311 10.87 -9.86 -9.25
C ALA A 311 10.56 -11.16 -8.50
N THR A 312 10.81 -11.20 -7.19
CA THR A 312 10.59 -12.38 -6.34
C THR A 312 9.22 -12.38 -5.65
N LEU A 313 8.56 -11.22 -5.57
CA LEU A 313 7.31 -10.96 -4.84
C LEU A 313 6.23 -12.03 -5.01
N GLN A 314 5.93 -12.39 -6.27
CA GLN A 314 4.82 -13.28 -6.61
C GLN A 314 5.10 -14.76 -6.29
N LEU A 315 6.33 -15.11 -5.89
CA LEU A 315 6.69 -16.48 -5.56
C LEU A 315 6.11 -16.92 -4.21
N GLY A 316 5.89 -15.97 -3.29
CA GLY A 316 5.31 -16.23 -1.99
C GLY A 316 5.95 -15.43 -0.86
N ILE A 317 5.30 -15.47 0.30
CA ILE A 317 5.63 -14.63 1.47
C ILE A 317 6.43 -15.37 2.55
N ARG A 318 6.81 -16.63 2.28
CA ARG A 318 7.35 -17.54 3.31
C ARG A 318 8.87 -17.71 3.25
N THR A 319 9.53 -17.09 2.29
CA THR A 319 11.00 -17.11 2.21
C THR A 319 11.57 -16.44 3.45
N PRO A 320 12.56 -17.06 4.14
CA PRO A 320 13.19 -16.45 5.30
C PRO A 320 13.92 -15.16 4.91
N VAL A 321 13.92 -14.16 5.80
CA VAL A 321 14.45 -12.81 5.53
C VAL A 321 15.91 -12.81 5.06
N TRP A 322 16.76 -13.70 5.58
CA TRP A 322 18.16 -13.82 5.12
C TRP A 322 18.26 -14.16 3.63
N LEU A 323 17.33 -14.92 3.07
CA LEU A 323 17.36 -15.26 1.65
C LEU A 323 16.64 -14.20 0.81
N VAL A 324 15.62 -13.53 1.37
CA VAL A 324 14.95 -12.37 0.73
C VAL A 324 15.94 -11.24 0.51
N GLU A 325 16.63 -10.79 1.56
CA GLU A 325 17.64 -9.73 1.42
C GLU A 325 18.94 -10.24 0.79
N GLY A 326 19.31 -11.50 1.05
CA GLY A 326 20.52 -12.09 0.48
C GLY A 326 20.49 -12.18 -1.05
N ILE A 327 19.36 -12.54 -1.65
CA ILE A 327 19.25 -12.57 -3.12
C ILE A 327 19.22 -11.16 -3.73
N ALA A 328 18.57 -10.21 -3.06
CA ALA A 328 18.55 -8.82 -3.50
C ALA A 328 19.96 -8.21 -3.48
N GLU A 329 20.73 -8.43 -2.42
CA GLU A 329 22.13 -7.99 -2.34
C GLU A 329 23.05 -8.74 -3.30
N TYR A 330 22.84 -10.05 -3.51
CA TYR A 330 23.63 -10.82 -4.48
C TYR A 330 23.43 -10.29 -5.89
N VAL A 331 22.18 -10.10 -6.32
CA VAL A 331 21.86 -9.58 -7.65
C VAL A 331 22.38 -8.16 -7.82
N ARG A 332 22.31 -7.33 -6.76
CA ARG A 332 22.93 -5.99 -6.74
C ARG A 332 24.45 -6.08 -6.96
N CYS A 333 25.15 -6.87 -6.15
CA CYS A 333 26.61 -6.97 -6.22
C CYS A 333 27.07 -7.56 -7.56
N ALA A 334 26.42 -8.62 -8.04
CA ALA A 334 26.73 -9.21 -9.33
C ALA A 334 26.51 -8.21 -10.48
N SER A 335 25.43 -7.42 -10.43
CA SER A 335 25.18 -6.36 -11.41
C SER A 335 26.17 -5.19 -11.33
N ILE A 336 26.83 -4.95 -10.19
CA ILE A 336 27.95 -4.00 -10.08
C ILE A 336 29.18 -4.56 -10.79
N GLU A 337 29.50 -5.84 -10.55
CA GLU A 337 30.67 -6.53 -11.12
C GLU A 337 30.52 -6.85 -12.62
N ASP A 338 29.33 -6.66 -13.22
CA ASP A 338 29.16 -6.65 -14.69
C ASP A 338 29.99 -5.56 -15.38
N ASP A 339 30.30 -4.45 -14.69
CA ASP A 339 31.22 -3.42 -15.17
C ASP A 339 32.63 -3.70 -14.63
N PRO A 340 33.61 -4.00 -15.50
CA PRO A 340 34.96 -4.35 -15.08
C PRO A 340 35.71 -3.23 -14.35
N HIS A 341 35.19 -1.99 -14.35
CA HIS A 341 35.78 -0.87 -13.60
C HIS A 341 35.31 -0.80 -12.15
N TRP A 342 34.28 -1.57 -11.77
CA TRP A 342 33.74 -1.60 -10.42
C TRP A 342 34.00 -2.96 -9.76
N THR A 343 34.17 -2.95 -8.44
CA THR A 343 34.36 -4.17 -7.63
C THR A 343 33.61 -4.04 -6.31
N VAL A 344 33.07 -5.16 -5.81
CA VAL A 344 32.52 -5.24 -4.45
C VAL A 344 33.53 -5.76 -3.42
N ASP A 345 34.82 -5.86 -3.76
CA ASP A 345 35.88 -6.32 -2.84
C ASP A 345 35.96 -5.57 -1.51
N PRO A 346 35.78 -4.23 -1.45
CA PRO A 346 35.71 -3.53 -0.16
C PRO A 346 34.56 -4.04 0.72
N TYR A 347 33.41 -4.36 0.12
CA TYR A 347 32.26 -4.94 0.80
C TYR A 347 32.54 -6.40 1.20
N ARG A 348 33.08 -7.20 0.27
CA ARG A 348 33.58 -8.59 0.49
C ARG A 348 34.50 -8.67 1.71
N LYS A 349 35.51 -7.79 1.75
CA LYS A 349 36.47 -7.69 2.86
C LYS A 349 35.76 -7.35 4.17
N THR A 350 34.90 -6.33 4.18
CA THR A 350 34.15 -5.92 5.37
C THR A 350 33.31 -7.07 5.92
N VAL A 351 32.56 -7.75 5.06
CA VAL A 351 31.72 -8.88 5.46
C VAL A 351 32.58 -9.99 6.06
N ARG A 352 33.66 -10.38 5.38
CA ARG A 352 34.55 -11.46 5.81
C ARG A 352 35.23 -11.17 7.14
N THR A 353 35.75 -9.96 7.34
CA THR A 353 36.55 -9.64 8.52
C THR A 353 35.72 -9.13 9.71
N LYS A 354 34.63 -8.41 9.45
CA LYS A 354 33.85 -7.74 10.50
C LYS A 354 32.57 -8.50 10.85
N TYR A 355 31.85 -9.03 9.86
CA TYR A 355 30.50 -9.54 10.07
C TYR A 355 30.45 -11.06 10.27
N LEU A 356 31.15 -11.83 9.45
CA LEU A 356 31.13 -13.30 9.51
C LEU A 356 31.65 -13.93 10.81
N PRO A 357 32.70 -13.41 11.49
CA PRO A 357 33.23 -14.04 12.70
C PRO A 357 32.16 -14.21 13.79
N SER A 358 31.27 -13.22 13.89
CA SER A 358 30.15 -13.19 14.86
C SER A 358 28.94 -14.02 14.46
N MET A 359 28.88 -14.57 13.25
CA MET A 359 27.74 -15.34 12.76
C MET A 359 27.63 -16.68 13.48
N LYS A 360 26.46 -16.92 14.09
CA LYS A 360 26.11 -18.15 14.83
C LYS A 360 24.89 -18.87 14.24
N VAL A 361 23.96 -18.10 13.69
CA VAL A 361 22.74 -18.57 13.05
C VAL A 361 22.58 -17.86 11.71
N LEU A 362 21.70 -18.38 10.85
CA LEU A 362 21.25 -17.62 9.68
C LEU A 362 20.46 -16.39 10.17
N PRO A 363 20.68 -15.19 9.61
CA PRO A 363 20.00 -13.98 10.08
C PRO A 363 18.48 -14.14 10.13
N THR A 364 17.87 -13.84 11.29
CA THR A 364 16.43 -13.74 11.45
C THR A 364 16.01 -12.28 11.49
N GLN A 365 14.71 -12.01 11.60
CA GLN A 365 14.20 -10.64 11.71
C GLN A 365 14.85 -9.89 12.89
N ALA A 366 15.08 -10.56 14.02
CA ALA A 366 15.70 -9.95 15.19
C ALA A 366 17.14 -9.49 14.93
N GLU A 367 17.93 -10.24 14.14
CA GLU A 367 19.28 -9.83 13.75
C GLU A 367 19.26 -8.64 12.78
N PHE A 368 18.28 -8.58 11.87
CA PHE A 368 18.11 -7.42 10.98
C PHE A 368 17.73 -6.16 11.79
N ASP A 369 16.80 -6.28 12.72
CA ASP A 369 16.36 -5.18 13.57
C ASP A 369 17.50 -4.67 14.48
N ALA A 370 18.35 -5.57 14.97
CA ALA A 370 19.47 -5.22 15.84
C ALA A 370 20.69 -4.65 15.10
N ALA A 371 20.96 -5.13 13.88
CA ALA A 371 22.16 -4.75 13.13
C ALA A 371 22.01 -5.00 11.62
N GLY A 372 21.23 -4.13 10.95
CA GLY A 372 20.93 -4.20 9.51
C GLY A 372 22.16 -4.46 8.63
N ASP A 373 23.14 -3.55 8.64
CA ASP A 373 24.34 -3.65 7.78
C ASP A 373 25.05 -5.01 7.89
N LYS A 374 25.14 -5.54 9.12
CA LYS A 374 25.75 -6.85 9.39
C LYS A 374 24.89 -7.97 8.80
N SER A 375 23.58 -7.91 8.99
CA SER A 375 22.63 -8.92 8.54
C SER A 375 22.49 -8.95 7.02
N TYR A 376 22.50 -7.79 6.34
CA TYR A 376 22.61 -7.70 4.88
C TYR A 376 23.91 -8.35 4.39
N GLY A 377 25.05 -7.97 4.96
CA GLY A 377 26.36 -8.53 4.59
C GLY A 377 26.45 -10.06 4.77
N GLN A 378 25.97 -10.58 5.89
CA GLN A 378 25.91 -12.03 6.13
C GLN A 378 24.99 -12.73 5.14
N SER A 379 23.82 -12.16 4.87
CA SER A 379 22.81 -12.70 3.94
C SER A 379 23.33 -12.76 2.50
N TRP A 380 24.02 -11.70 2.06
CA TRP A 380 24.73 -11.67 0.78
C TRP A 380 25.78 -12.77 0.70
N TRP A 381 26.64 -12.93 1.72
CA TRP A 381 27.68 -13.95 1.74
C TRP A 381 27.13 -15.37 1.72
N ILE A 382 26.05 -15.63 2.48
CA ILE A 382 25.34 -16.91 2.43
C ILE A 382 24.83 -17.17 1.01
N THR A 383 24.28 -16.17 0.35
CA THR A 383 23.74 -16.31 -1.01
C THR A 383 24.84 -16.52 -2.03
N ALA A 384 25.96 -15.80 -1.94
CA ALA A 384 27.13 -16.02 -2.78
C ALA A 384 27.69 -17.45 -2.64
N TYR A 385 27.78 -17.97 -1.40
CA TYR A 385 28.12 -19.37 -1.17
C TYR A 385 27.12 -20.33 -1.85
N LEU A 386 25.82 -20.08 -1.69
CA LEU A 386 24.80 -20.92 -2.31
C LEU A 386 24.84 -20.85 -3.85
N VAL A 387 25.16 -19.71 -4.44
CA VAL A 387 25.35 -19.60 -5.89
C VAL A 387 26.60 -20.35 -6.34
N ALA A 388 27.70 -20.31 -5.59
CA ALA A 388 28.89 -21.10 -5.91
C ALA A 388 28.61 -22.62 -5.90
N GLU A 389 27.70 -23.08 -5.03
CA GLU A 389 27.38 -24.50 -4.87
C GLU A 389 26.24 -24.98 -5.78
N LEU A 390 25.26 -24.12 -6.05
CA LEU A 390 23.99 -24.49 -6.70
C LEU A 390 23.75 -23.76 -8.03
N GLU A 391 24.64 -22.85 -8.40
CA GLU A 391 24.43 -21.83 -9.44
C GLU A 391 23.20 -20.94 -9.14
N GLU A 392 23.05 -19.85 -9.89
CA GLU A 392 21.92 -18.93 -9.73
C GLU A 392 20.56 -19.64 -9.92
N LYS A 393 20.51 -20.65 -10.80
CA LYS A 393 19.29 -21.43 -11.06
C LYS A 393 18.88 -22.28 -9.85
N GLY A 394 19.84 -22.91 -9.16
CA GLY A 394 19.56 -23.70 -7.97
C GLY A 394 19.12 -22.83 -6.79
N VAL A 395 19.75 -21.66 -6.61
CA VAL A 395 19.31 -20.68 -5.59
C VAL A 395 17.89 -20.19 -5.87
N ALA A 396 17.56 -19.90 -7.13
CA ALA A 396 16.21 -19.49 -7.50
C ALA A 396 15.15 -20.59 -7.29
N ALA A 397 15.54 -21.88 -7.43
CA ALA A 397 14.69 -23.01 -7.10
C ALA A 397 14.47 -23.16 -5.58
N LEU A 398 15.53 -23.02 -4.78
CA LEU A 398 15.45 -23.00 -3.32
C LEU A 398 14.54 -21.86 -2.83
N TYR A 399 14.73 -20.65 -3.36
CA TYR A 399 13.92 -19.49 -3.03
C TYR A 399 12.44 -19.78 -3.26
N ALA A 400 12.08 -20.27 -4.44
CA ALA A 400 10.68 -20.51 -4.79
C ALA A 400 10.04 -21.63 -3.96
N ASP A 401 10.78 -22.69 -3.63
CA ASP A 401 10.30 -23.77 -2.78
C ASP A 401 10.02 -23.25 -1.36
N LEU A 402 10.93 -22.46 -0.79
CA LEU A 402 10.72 -21.79 0.48
C LEU A 402 9.54 -20.83 0.44
N ALA A 403 9.43 -20.01 -0.61
CA ALA A 403 8.38 -19.02 -0.77
C ALA A 403 6.96 -19.63 -0.69
N GLN A 404 6.80 -20.85 -1.22
CA GLN A 404 5.52 -21.54 -1.32
C GLN A 404 5.27 -22.50 -0.15
N HIS A 405 6.31 -23.22 0.29
CA HIS A 405 6.14 -24.40 1.14
C HIS A 405 6.76 -24.29 2.54
N ASN A 406 7.39 -23.17 2.89
CA ASN A 406 7.90 -22.93 4.24
C ASN A 406 6.76 -22.63 5.24
N THR A 407 5.99 -23.67 5.60
CA THR A 407 4.80 -23.56 6.46
C THR A 407 5.06 -23.93 7.92
N SER A 408 6.21 -24.51 8.23
CA SER A 408 6.64 -24.86 9.59
C SER A 408 8.15 -25.06 9.65
N GLN A 409 8.71 -25.07 10.86
CA GLN A 409 10.14 -25.32 11.05
C GLN A 409 10.61 -26.67 10.49
N LYS A 410 9.75 -27.70 10.54
CA LYS A 410 10.03 -29.01 9.93
C LYS A 410 10.11 -28.92 8.41
N ARG A 411 9.19 -28.16 7.78
CA ARG A 411 9.20 -27.93 6.33
C ARG A 411 10.40 -27.10 5.91
N TYR A 412 10.72 -26.03 6.64
CA TYR A 412 11.93 -25.24 6.45
C TYR A 412 13.18 -26.11 6.40
N ALA A 413 13.39 -26.92 7.44
CA ALA A 413 14.56 -27.79 7.55
C ALA A 413 14.62 -28.85 6.43
N ALA A 414 13.48 -29.41 6.04
CA ALA A 414 13.39 -30.38 4.96
C ALA A 414 13.73 -29.75 3.59
N ILE A 415 13.19 -28.57 3.29
CA ILE A 415 13.47 -27.83 2.04
C ILE A 415 14.94 -27.43 1.99
N LEU A 416 15.47 -26.85 3.07
CA LEU A 416 16.87 -26.44 3.12
C LEU A 416 17.80 -27.63 2.88
N ARG A 417 17.56 -28.77 3.54
CA ARG A 417 18.34 -29.99 3.34
C ARG A 417 18.19 -30.56 1.93
N LYS A 418 16.99 -30.55 1.36
CA LYS A 418 16.71 -31.02 -0.01
C LYS A 418 17.56 -30.27 -1.05
N HIS A 419 17.65 -28.96 -0.95
CA HIS A 419 18.36 -28.15 -1.95
C HIS A 419 19.85 -27.99 -1.67
N THR A 420 20.27 -27.96 -0.40
CA THR A 420 21.68 -27.64 -0.03
C THR A 420 22.48 -28.84 0.49
N GLY A 421 21.80 -29.96 0.77
CA GLY A 421 22.36 -31.09 1.52
C GLY A 421 22.63 -30.81 3.00
N LYS A 422 22.34 -29.60 3.49
CA LYS A 422 22.77 -29.10 4.81
C LYS A 422 21.60 -28.71 5.70
N THR A 423 21.77 -28.86 7.02
CA THR A 423 20.94 -28.15 8.01
C THR A 423 21.34 -26.67 8.07
N ALA A 424 20.54 -25.84 8.73
CA ALA A 424 20.89 -24.43 8.95
C ALA A 424 22.25 -24.29 9.67
N THR A 425 22.52 -25.08 10.70
CA THR A 425 23.79 -25.07 11.43
C THR A 425 24.97 -25.51 10.55
N GLN A 426 24.79 -26.56 9.73
CA GLN A 426 25.81 -26.99 8.78
C GLN A 426 26.06 -25.94 7.69
N LEU A 427 25.01 -25.24 7.25
CA LEU A 427 25.12 -24.14 6.30
C LEU A 427 25.94 -22.99 6.90
N VAL A 428 25.65 -22.56 8.13
CA VAL A 428 26.46 -21.55 8.83
C VAL A 428 27.94 -21.96 8.90
N ALA A 429 28.22 -23.21 9.26
CA ALA A 429 29.59 -23.72 9.35
C ALA A 429 30.30 -23.73 7.99
N ALA A 430 29.61 -24.09 6.91
CA ALA A 430 30.16 -24.08 5.55
C ALA A 430 30.42 -22.65 5.06
N VAL A 431 29.46 -21.75 5.25
CA VAL A 431 29.54 -20.34 4.86
C VAL A 431 30.71 -19.62 5.54
N LYS A 432 31.04 -19.96 6.79
CA LYS A 432 32.22 -19.40 7.50
C LYS A 432 33.56 -19.87 6.94
N LYS A 433 33.58 -20.95 6.15
CA LYS A 433 34.78 -21.47 5.47
C LYS A 433 34.85 -21.08 3.99
N PHE A 434 33.79 -20.48 3.45
CA PHE A 434 33.75 -19.99 2.08
C PHE A 434 34.71 -18.80 1.94
N GLU A 435 35.60 -18.83 0.94
CA GLU A 435 36.64 -17.82 0.77
C GLU A 435 36.19 -16.58 -0.02
N GLY A 436 35.07 -16.72 -0.76
CA GLY A 436 34.41 -15.64 -1.50
C GLY A 436 34.64 -15.69 -2.99
#